data_AF-A0A507BAC1-F1
#
_entry.id   AF-A0A507BAC1-F1
#
_cell.length_a   1.000
_cell.length_b   1.000
_cell.length_c   1.000
_cell.angle_alpha   90.00
_cell.angle_beta   90.00
_cell.angle_gamma   90.00
#
_symmetry.space_group_name_H-M   'P 1'
#
loop_
_entity.id
_entity.type
_entity.pdbx_description
1 polymer ?
#
loop_
_entity_poly.entity_id
_entity_poly.type
_entity_poly.pdbx_seq_one_letter_code
_entity_poly.pdbx_strand_id
1 'polypeptide(L)'
;MLPTLVRRLAAAPKPKLTIQNNPYKTKKVWPPDFSKLSPHEQFKFEKRYKRRVKLASARPKWNKIIQLTQLFSITFVVIYSVLFMDWKGESQPFEGVRRRFWETMGSFSPSERFERRKDIDHPSTTTK
;
A
#
# COMPACT_ATOMS: atom_id res chain seq x y z
N MET A 1 10.13 1.59 -11.93
CA MET A 1 8.90 0.98 -12.50
C MET A 1 7.93 1.98 -13.16
N LEU A 2 8.23 3.29 -13.16
CA LEU A 2 7.40 4.32 -13.80
C LEU A 2 7.47 4.41 -15.34
N PRO A 3 8.60 4.17 -16.04
CA PRO A 3 8.66 4.36 -17.49
C PRO A 3 7.77 3.37 -18.26
N THR A 4 7.47 2.21 -17.68
CA THR A 4 6.54 1.22 -18.25
C THR A 4 5.08 1.64 -18.14
N LEU A 5 4.71 2.48 -17.17
CA LEU A 5 3.36 3.02 -17.02
C LEU A 5 3.08 4.09 -18.08
N VAL A 6 4.01 5.01 -18.29
CA VAL A 6 3.90 6.04 -19.34
C VAL A 6 3.77 5.41 -20.73
N ARG A 7 4.62 4.41 -21.03
CA ARG A 7 4.56 3.67 -22.30
C ARG A 7 3.26 2.89 -22.47
N ARG A 8 2.65 2.39 -21.39
CA ARG A 8 1.36 1.68 -21.45
C ARG A 8 0.17 2.63 -21.62
N LEU A 9 0.23 3.83 -21.05
CA LEU A 9 -0.82 4.84 -21.19
C LEU A 9 -0.80 5.50 -22.58
N ALA A 10 0.38 5.69 -23.17
CA ALA A 10 0.55 6.24 -24.51
C ALA A 10 0.29 5.23 -25.65
N ALA A 11 0.14 3.93 -25.33
CA ALA A 11 -0.14 2.91 -26.34
C ALA A 11 -1.64 2.89 -26.70
N ALA A 12 -1.96 3.08 -27.98
CA ALA A 12 -3.31 2.93 -28.49
C ALA A 12 -3.87 1.53 -28.17
N PRO A 13 -5.18 1.40 -27.84
CA PRO A 13 -5.77 0.12 -27.52
C PRO A 13 -5.71 -0.80 -28.74
N LYS A 14 -4.96 -1.92 -28.62
CA LYS A 14 -4.98 -2.95 -29.65
C LYS A 14 -6.40 -3.48 -29.81
N PRO A 15 -6.89 -3.70 -31.04
CA PRO A 15 -8.22 -4.24 -31.26
C PRO A 15 -8.36 -5.59 -30.55
N LYS A 16 -9.49 -5.80 -29.85
CA LYS A 16 -9.77 -7.07 -29.18
C LYS A 16 -9.97 -8.14 -30.25
N LEU A 17 -9.02 -9.07 -30.33
CA LEU A 17 -9.12 -10.22 -31.23
C LEU A 17 -10.31 -11.08 -30.77
N THR A 18 -11.35 -11.12 -31.60
CA THR A 18 -12.53 -11.99 -31.43
C THR A 18 -12.34 -13.22 -32.29
N ILE A 19 -13.04 -14.32 -32.01
CA ILE A 19 -12.97 -15.59 -32.78
C ILE A 19 -13.07 -15.34 -34.30
N GLN A 20 -13.90 -14.38 -34.72
CA GLN A 20 -14.12 -14.03 -36.13
C GLN A 20 -13.05 -13.12 -36.75
N ASN A 21 -12.32 -12.35 -35.93
CA ASN A 21 -11.36 -11.33 -36.38
C ASN A 21 -9.90 -11.71 -36.02
N ASN A 22 -9.67 -12.95 -35.60
CA ASN A 22 -8.34 -13.39 -35.18
C ASN A 22 -7.57 -13.94 -36.40
N PRO A 23 -6.44 -13.32 -36.81
CA PRO A 23 -5.60 -13.83 -37.89
C PRO A 23 -4.98 -15.20 -37.56
N TYR A 24 -4.88 -15.54 -36.27
CA TYR A 24 -4.34 -16.82 -35.82
C TYR A 24 -5.46 -17.77 -35.42
N LYS A 25 -5.89 -18.63 -36.36
CA LYS A 25 -6.91 -19.66 -36.08
C LYS A 25 -6.32 -20.78 -35.21
N THR A 26 -7.02 -21.13 -34.13
CA THR A 26 -6.65 -22.28 -33.28
C THR A 26 -6.81 -23.59 -34.04
N LYS A 27 -5.72 -24.36 -34.19
CA LYS A 27 -5.75 -25.69 -34.82
C LYS A 27 -6.61 -26.71 -34.06
N LYS A 28 -6.76 -26.53 -32.75
CA LYS A 28 -7.54 -27.39 -31.86
C LYS A 28 -8.76 -26.62 -31.36
N VAL A 29 -9.94 -27.17 -31.57
CA VAL A 29 -11.19 -26.62 -31.03
C VAL A 29 -11.16 -26.74 -29.50
N TRP A 30 -11.45 -25.63 -28.83
CA TRP A 30 -11.66 -25.57 -27.39
C TRP A 30 -13.16 -25.37 -27.16
N PRO A 31 -13.80 -26.02 -26.18
CA PRO A 31 -13.28 -26.96 -25.17
C PRO A 31 -13.08 -28.38 -25.75
N PRO A 32 -12.08 -29.13 -25.28
CA PRO A 32 -11.97 -30.54 -25.63
C PRO A 32 -13.08 -31.35 -24.92
N ASP A 33 -13.63 -32.33 -25.62
CA ASP A 33 -14.60 -33.26 -25.04
C ASP A 33 -13.93 -34.11 -23.94
N PHE A 34 -14.21 -33.79 -22.67
CA PHE A 34 -13.62 -34.50 -21.53
C PHE A 34 -13.91 -36.00 -21.53
N SER A 35 -15.09 -36.41 -22.03
CA SER A 35 -15.50 -37.83 -22.10
C SER A 35 -14.66 -38.67 -23.07
N LYS A 36 -13.95 -38.04 -24.02
CA LYS A 36 -13.11 -38.73 -25.02
C LYS A 36 -11.62 -38.74 -24.64
N LEU A 37 -11.24 -38.04 -23.56
CA LEU A 37 -9.86 -37.90 -23.09
C LEU A 37 -9.48 -39.04 -22.15
N SER A 38 -8.21 -39.47 -22.18
CA SER A 38 -7.67 -40.43 -21.22
C SER A 38 -7.75 -39.87 -19.79
N PRO A 39 -8.00 -40.70 -18.74
CA PRO A 39 -8.04 -40.26 -17.35
C PRO A 39 -6.78 -39.50 -16.90
N HIS A 40 -5.61 -39.88 -17.43
CA HIS A 40 -4.36 -39.20 -17.13
C HIS A 40 -4.31 -37.76 -17.69
N GLU A 41 -4.91 -37.53 -18.86
CA GLU A 41 -4.99 -36.20 -19.46
C GLU A 41 -6.03 -35.33 -18.74
N GLN A 42 -7.17 -35.92 -18.36
CA GLN A 42 -8.19 -35.25 -17.54
C GLN A 42 -7.60 -34.74 -16.23
N PHE A 43 -6.81 -35.56 -15.52
CA PHE A 43 -6.14 -35.16 -14.28
C PHE A 43 -5.19 -33.97 -14.48
N LYS A 44 -4.44 -33.92 -15.60
CA LYS A 44 -3.56 -32.78 -15.92
C LYS A 44 -4.37 -31.49 -16.11
N PHE A 45 -5.52 -31.56 -16.78
CA PHE A 45 -6.41 -30.42 -16.96
C PHE A 45 -7.01 -29.96 -15.63
N GLU A 46 -7.48 -30.87 -14.81
CA GLU A 46 -8.02 -30.58 -13.48
C GLU A 46 -6.97 -29.89 -12.60
N LYS A 47 -5.75 -30.44 -12.53
CA LYS A 47 -4.63 -29.84 -11.79
C LYS A 47 -4.32 -28.43 -12.29
N ARG A 48 -4.29 -28.21 -13.61
CA ARG A 48 -4.05 -26.89 -14.22
C ARG A 48 -5.20 -25.93 -13.90
N TYR A 49 -6.44 -26.40 -13.93
CA TYR A 49 -7.63 -25.62 -13.60
C TYR A 49 -7.59 -25.17 -12.13
N LYS A 50 -7.42 -26.10 -11.18
CA LYS A 50 -7.33 -25.79 -9.74
C LYS A 50 -6.23 -24.76 -9.43
N ARG A 51 -5.07 -24.88 -10.09
CA ARG A 51 -3.98 -23.90 -9.99
C ARG A 51 -4.39 -22.50 -10.48
N ARG A 52 -5.05 -22.43 -11.64
CA ARG A 52 -5.53 -21.16 -12.21
C ARG A 52 -6.62 -20.53 -11.35
N VAL A 53 -7.54 -21.32 -10.82
CA VAL A 53 -8.57 -20.85 -9.88
C VAL A 53 -7.93 -20.31 -8.61
N LYS A 54 -6.94 -21.00 -8.04
CA LYS A 54 -6.19 -20.50 -6.89
C LYS A 54 -5.51 -19.16 -7.18
N LEU A 55 -4.92 -18.99 -8.36
CA LEU A 55 -4.30 -17.73 -8.77
C LEU A 55 -5.32 -16.62 -9.06
N ALA A 56 -6.46 -16.95 -9.66
CA ALA A 56 -7.53 -15.99 -9.94
C ALA A 56 -8.27 -15.55 -8.66
N SER A 57 -8.41 -16.47 -7.71
CA SER A 57 -9.01 -16.22 -6.40
C SER A 57 -8.04 -15.55 -5.42
N ALA A 58 -6.73 -15.67 -5.65
CA ALA A 58 -5.74 -14.93 -4.86
C ALA A 58 -5.99 -13.42 -4.99
N ARG A 59 -6.31 -12.76 -3.87
CA ARG A 59 -6.47 -11.30 -3.77
C ARG A 59 -5.28 -10.68 -3.05
N PRO A 60 -4.10 -10.58 -3.69
CA PRO A 60 -2.88 -10.13 -3.02
C PRO A 60 -2.97 -8.68 -2.54
N LYS A 61 -3.73 -7.82 -3.25
CA LYS A 61 -3.92 -6.42 -2.86
C LYS A 61 -4.72 -6.29 -1.55
N TRP A 62 -5.77 -7.10 -1.42
CA TRP A 62 -6.62 -7.09 -0.22
C TRP A 62 -5.84 -7.54 1.02
N ASN A 63 -5.06 -8.62 0.89
CA ASN A 63 -4.22 -9.09 2.00
C ASN A 63 -3.18 -8.04 2.40
N LYS A 64 -2.58 -7.33 1.44
CA LYS A 64 -1.66 -6.22 1.73
C LYS A 64 -2.33 -5.07 2.48
N ILE A 65 -3.57 -4.71 2.10
CA ILE A 65 -4.34 -3.68 2.80
C ILE A 65 -4.59 -4.12 4.23
N ILE A 66 -5.07 -5.35 4.45
CA ILE A 66 -5.34 -5.86 5.80
C ILE A 66 -4.06 -5.87 6.66
N GLN A 67 -2.94 -6.33 6.11
CA GLN A 67 -1.66 -6.33 6.82
C GLN A 67 -1.22 -4.91 7.20
N LEU A 68 -1.42 -3.94 6.30
CA LEU A 68 -1.12 -2.54 6.58
C LEU A 68 -2.06 -1.98 7.65
N THR A 69 -3.36 -2.28 7.59
CA THR A 69 -4.34 -1.89 8.60
C THR A 69 -4.03 -2.49 9.96
N GLN A 70 -3.59 -3.75 10.01
CA GLN A 70 -3.19 -4.41 11.24
C GLN A 70 -1.95 -3.76 11.85
N LEU A 71 -0.93 -3.46 11.03
CA LEU A 71 0.24 -2.75 11.50
C LEU A 71 -0.13 -1.36 12.01
N PHE A 72 -0.97 -0.64 11.25
CA PHE A 72 -1.47 0.68 11.64
C PHE A 72 -2.22 0.63 12.97
N SER A 73 -3.11 -0.35 13.18
CA SER A 73 -3.85 -0.47 14.44
C SER A 73 -2.93 -0.74 15.62
N ILE A 74 -1.91 -1.60 15.46
CA ILE A 74 -0.94 -1.89 16.53
C ILE A 74 -0.13 -0.64 16.85
N THR A 75 0.42 0.02 15.83
CA THR A 75 1.20 1.25 16.01
C THR A 75 0.36 2.36 16.62
N PHE A 76 -0.90 2.51 16.21
CA PHE A 76 -1.82 3.50 16.75
C PHE A 76 -2.06 3.29 18.25
N VAL A 77 -2.34 2.05 18.67
CA VAL A 77 -2.53 1.72 20.09
C VAL A 77 -1.26 1.99 20.88
N VAL A 78 -0.08 1.62 20.36
CA VAL A 78 1.20 1.89 21.04
C VAL A 78 1.44 3.38 21.21
N ILE A 79 1.24 4.18 20.16
CA ILE A 79 1.38 5.64 20.22
C ILE A 79 0.41 6.22 21.25
N TYR A 80 -0.85 5.81 21.24
CA TYR A 80 -1.84 6.28 22.21
C TYR A 80 -1.44 5.94 23.65
N SER A 81 -1.04 4.70 23.92
CA SER A 81 -0.63 4.24 25.24
C SER A 81 0.58 5.01 25.78
N VAL A 82 1.53 5.37 24.91
CA VAL A 82 2.75 6.10 25.32
C VAL A 82 2.47 7.59 25.47
N LEU A 83 1.78 8.21 24.51
CA LEU A 83 1.63 9.68 24.46
C LEU A 83 0.45 10.24 25.22
N PHE A 84 -0.67 9.53 25.28
CA PHE A 84 -1.95 10.09 25.74
C PHE A 84 -2.58 9.34 26.92
N MET A 85 -2.26 8.07 27.12
CA MET A 85 -2.85 7.29 28.21
C MET A 85 -2.25 7.68 29.55
N ASP A 86 -3.03 8.34 30.41
CA ASP A 86 -2.60 8.63 31.77
C ASP A 86 -2.80 7.42 32.68
N TRP A 87 -1.66 6.85 33.08
CA TRP A 87 -1.60 5.80 34.07
C TRP A 87 -1.82 6.43 35.43
N LYS A 88 -2.93 6.11 36.11
CA LYS A 88 -3.33 6.65 37.43
C LYS A 88 -2.35 6.36 38.60
N GLY A 89 -1.13 5.93 38.32
CA GLY A 89 -0.08 5.66 39.30
C GLY A 89 0.74 6.91 39.61
N GLU A 90 1.36 6.93 40.79
CA GLU A 90 2.12 8.05 41.37
C GLU A 90 3.35 8.50 40.56
N SER A 91 3.76 7.69 39.56
CA SER A 91 4.77 8.04 38.58
C SER A 91 4.30 7.64 37.18
N GLN A 92 4.12 8.63 36.30
CA GLN A 92 3.85 8.38 34.88
C GLN A 92 5.15 7.93 34.20
N PRO A 93 5.26 6.66 33.74
CA PRO A 93 6.54 6.10 33.28
C PRO A 93 7.03 6.69 31.94
N PHE A 94 6.16 7.36 31.18
CA PHE A 94 6.46 7.85 29.84
C PHE A 94 6.56 9.38 29.71
N GLU A 95 6.56 10.13 30.82
CA GLU A 95 6.65 11.60 30.82
C GLU A 95 7.88 12.12 30.07
N GLY A 96 9.05 11.53 30.28
CA GLY A 96 10.27 11.91 29.57
C GLY A 96 10.20 11.69 28.06
N VAL A 97 9.47 10.65 27.62
CA VAL A 97 9.27 10.34 26.19
C VAL A 97 8.28 11.32 25.56
N ARG A 98 7.19 11.64 26.26
CA ARG A 98 6.19 12.64 25.84
C ARG A 98 6.83 14.00 25.66
N ARG A 99 7.57 14.47 26.67
CA ARG A 99 8.24 15.77 26.63
C ARG A 99 9.20 15.88 25.45
N ARG A 100 10.08 14.88 25.27
CA ARG A 100 11.02 14.86 24.14
C ARG A 100 10.30 14.81 22.79
N PHE A 101 9.19 14.07 22.69
CA PHE A 101 8.38 14.00 21.47
C PHE A 101 7.78 15.35 21.10
N TRP A 102 7.18 16.06 22.05
CA TRP A 102 6.59 17.38 21.82
C TRP A 102 7.65 18.46 21.55
N GLU A 103 8.80 18.44 22.23
CA GLU A 103 9.95 19.30 21.91
C GLU A 103 10.45 19.08 20.47
N THR A 104 10.52 17.81 20.05
CA THR A 104 10.94 17.45 18.70
C THR A 104 9.90 17.89 17.66
N MET A 105 8.61 17.61 17.88
CA MET A 105 7.52 18.02 16.99
C MET A 105 7.40 19.56 16.89
N GLY A 106 7.58 20.28 17.99
CA GLY A 106 7.62 21.75 18.01
C GLY A 106 8.73 22.30 17.10
N SER A 107 9.94 21.73 17.19
CA SER A 107 11.09 22.14 16.36
C SER A 107 10.90 21.89 14.85
N PHE A 108 10.05 20.92 14.48
CA PHE A 108 9.70 20.62 13.09
C PHE A 108 8.51 21.43 12.56
N SER A 109 7.72 22.07 13.44
CA SER A 109 6.55 22.85 13.04
C SER A 109 6.97 24.13 12.28
N PRO A 110 6.35 24.46 11.12
CA PRO A 110 6.70 25.64 10.36
C PRO A 110 6.48 26.96 11.10
N SER A 111 5.53 27.01 12.06
CA SER A 111 5.16 28.22 12.80
C SER A 111 6.33 28.82 13.60
N GLU A 112 7.16 28.00 14.25
CA GLU A 112 8.32 28.51 14.99
C GLU A 112 9.46 28.99 14.08
N ARG A 113 9.54 28.51 12.83
CA ARG A 113 10.49 29.04 11.84
C ARG A 113 10.11 30.45 11.38
N PHE A 114 8.81 30.77 11.40
CA PHE A 114 8.31 32.10 11.08
C PHE A 114 8.50 33.07 12.25
N GLU A 115 8.34 32.63 13.50
CA GLU A 115 8.65 33.46 14.68
C GLU A 115 10.14 33.77 14.77
N ARG A 116 11.02 32.75 14.64
CA ARG A 116 12.48 32.97 14.65
C ARG A 116 13.00 33.89 13.54
N ARG A 117 12.23 34.08 12.45
CA ARG A 117 12.54 35.05 11.39
C ARG A 117 12.10 36.47 11.74
N LYS A 118 10.95 36.64 12.42
CA LYS A 118 10.47 37.95 12.87
C LYS A 118 11.40 38.58 13.90
N ASP A 119 12.02 37.77 14.76
CA ASP A 119 12.96 38.23 15.78
C ASP A 119 14.26 38.80 15.18
N ILE A 120 14.61 38.40 13.95
CA ILE A 120 15.80 38.86 13.21
C ILE A 120 15.54 40.21 12.51
N ASP A 121 14.28 40.50 12.16
CA ASP A 121 13.88 41.69 11.39
C ASP A 121 13.59 42.92 12.27
N HIS A 122 13.65 42.81 13.60
CA HIS A 122 13.55 43.95 14.51
C HIS A 122 14.94 44.55 14.80
N PRO A 123 15.32 45.69 14.21
CA PRO A 123 16.56 46.37 14.58
C PRO A 123 16.47 46.84 16.03
N SER A 124 17.47 46.49 16.85
CA SER A 124 17.63 47.01 18.19
C SER A 124 17.74 48.53 18.16
N THR A 125 16.65 49.22 18.49
CA THR A 125 16.69 50.63 18.82
C THR A 125 17.43 50.80 20.14
N THR A 126 18.76 50.90 20.04
CA THR A 126 19.63 51.48 21.06
C THR A 126 19.04 52.82 21.50
N THR A 127 18.58 52.88 22.75
CA THR A 127 18.16 54.14 23.38
C THR A 127 19.27 54.53 24.36
N LYS A 128 19.77 55.75 24.19
CA LYS A 128 20.79 56.43 25.01
C LYS A 128 20.32 56.70 26.42
#